data_AF-A0A0J9S3B1-F1
#
_entry.id   AF-A0A0J9S3B1-F1
#
_cell.length_a   1.000
_cell.length_b   1.000
_cell.length_c   1.000
_cell.angle_alpha   90.00
_cell.angle_beta   90.00
_cell.angle_gamma   90.00
#
_symmetry.space_group_name_H-M   'P 1'
#
loop_
_entity.id
_entity.type
_entity.pdbx_description
1 polymer ?
#
loop_
_entity_poly.entity_id
_entity_poly.type
_entity_poly.pdbx_seq_one_letter_code
_entity_poly.pdbx_strand_id
1 'polypeptide(L)'
;MAIVSVIKTKVCNKFQYSDCTDLFNDVIAKASEKIDKLNEAENIDTFLSKCKELGNYLNTYRNDCQKCYKDRDILESLDIENSVGVLLEKATKYGRCPRNLTSDDEKLIELQYRINNLCEKKHRLKKQITSLGEQCKTNSWCKENSTCKQRCSAYLNFLNNEQSYFLEHKKKILELKSLSPSKISLPDNCDVTDDVTFKNNTGYC
;
A
#
# COMPACT_ATOMS: atom_id res chain seq x y z
N MET A 1 19.21 17.49 31.52
CA MET A 1 18.03 17.96 30.77
C MET A 1 18.50 18.33 29.38
N ALA A 2 18.14 17.54 28.36
CA ALA A 2 18.49 17.83 26.97
C ALA A 2 17.43 18.79 26.39
N ILE A 3 17.86 19.98 26.00
CA ILE A 3 17.02 20.93 25.26
C ILE A 3 16.99 20.44 23.81
N VAL A 4 15.89 19.81 23.42
CA VAL A 4 15.62 19.48 22.02
C VAL A 4 15.29 20.80 21.32
N SER A 5 16.27 21.36 20.62
CA SER A 5 16.08 22.48 19.70
C SER A 5 15.20 22.01 18.53
N VAL A 6 13.90 22.28 18.60
CA VAL A 6 13.01 22.20 17.44
C VAL A 6 13.40 23.35 16.51
N ILE A 7 14.23 23.05 15.51
CA ILE A 7 14.50 23.99 14.41
C ILE A 7 13.19 24.15 13.64
N LYS A 8 12.42 25.18 13.96
CA LYS A 8 11.28 25.61 13.14
C LYS A 8 11.83 26.30 11.90
N THR A 9 12.15 25.53 10.87
CA THR A 9 12.29 26.07 9.51
C THR A 9 10.90 26.54 9.08
N LYS A 10 10.56 27.81 9.32
CA LYS A 10 9.31 28.38 8.82
C LYS A 10 9.34 28.39 7.29
N VAL A 11 8.59 27.47 6.68
CA VAL A 11 8.54 27.32 5.22
C VAL A 11 7.94 28.58 4.58
N CYS A 12 6.89 29.14 5.18
CA CYS A 12 6.25 30.38 4.75
C CYS A 12 6.78 31.61 5.51
N ASN A 13 8.08 31.89 5.42
CA ASN A 13 8.68 33.11 5.94
C ASN A 13 8.40 34.31 5.01
N LYS A 14 7.24 34.96 5.17
CA LYS A 14 6.74 36.16 4.44
C LYS A 14 5.85 35.92 3.21
N PHE A 15 4.82 35.08 3.32
CA PHE A 15 3.82 34.92 2.26
C PHE A 15 2.80 36.09 2.23
N GLN A 16 2.64 36.71 1.06
CA GLN A 16 1.48 37.54 0.66
C GLN A 16 0.37 36.65 0.07
N TYR A 17 -0.85 37.17 -0.09
CA TYR A 17 -1.99 36.37 -0.57
C TYR A 17 -1.82 35.88 -2.03
N SER A 18 -1.10 36.65 -2.87
CA SER A 18 -0.69 36.24 -4.23
C SER A 18 0.05 34.90 -4.24
N ASP A 19 0.76 34.61 -3.15
CA ASP A 19 1.63 33.46 -3.02
C ASP A 19 0.83 32.20 -2.63
N CYS A 20 -0.46 32.31 -2.30
CA CYS A 20 -1.31 31.14 -2.01
C CYS A 20 -1.59 30.30 -3.27
N THR A 21 -1.57 30.89 -4.46
CA THR A 21 -1.69 30.14 -5.72
C THR A 21 -0.44 29.30 -5.96
N ASP A 22 0.74 29.90 -5.77
CA ASP A 22 2.02 29.19 -5.90
C ASP A 22 2.14 28.09 -4.83
N LEU A 23 1.77 28.40 -3.58
CA LEU A 23 1.73 27.42 -2.50
C LEU A 23 0.81 26.24 -2.82
N PHE A 24 -0.40 26.52 -3.34
CA PHE A 24 -1.34 25.48 -3.73
C PHE A 24 -0.70 24.57 -4.78
N ASN A 25 -0.16 25.14 -5.85
CA ASN A 25 0.48 24.36 -6.92
C ASN A 25 1.66 23.52 -6.38
N ASP A 26 2.51 24.11 -5.56
CA ASP A 26 3.68 23.43 -4.98
C ASP A 26 3.27 22.27 -4.06
N VAL A 27 2.32 22.50 -3.15
CA VAL A 27 1.84 21.47 -2.22
C VAL A 27 1.21 20.31 -2.97
N ILE A 28 0.35 20.61 -3.95
CA ILE A 28 -0.33 19.58 -4.75
C ILE A 28 0.65 18.81 -5.63
N ALA A 29 1.59 19.48 -6.29
CA ALA A 29 2.63 18.83 -7.09
C ALA A 29 3.50 17.93 -6.23
N LYS A 30 3.97 18.42 -5.07
CA LYS A 30 4.84 17.64 -4.18
C LYS A 30 4.11 16.49 -3.49
N ALA A 31 2.87 16.68 -3.07
CA ALA A 31 2.04 15.62 -2.52
C ALA A 31 1.81 14.51 -3.57
N SER A 32 1.52 14.88 -4.82
CA SER A 32 1.38 13.93 -5.93
C SER A 32 2.67 13.15 -6.17
N GLU A 33 3.82 13.82 -6.28
CA GLU A 33 5.13 13.18 -6.44
C GLU A 33 5.44 12.19 -5.31
N LYS A 34 5.14 12.56 -4.06
CA LYS A 34 5.34 11.70 -2.90
C LYS A 34 4.41 10.47 -2.92
N ILE A 35 3.17 10.63 -3.38
CA ILE A 35 2.22 9.52 -3.57
C ILE A 35 2.69 8.58 -4.67
N ASP A 36 3.18 9.09 -5.79
CA ASP A 36 3.72 8.25 -6.86
C ASP A 36 4.91 7.41 -6.36
N LYS A 37 5.80 8.02 -5.55
CA LYS A 37 6.92 7.32 -4.89
C LYS A 37 6.50 6.30 -3.85
N LEU A 38 5.26 6.35 -3.32
CA LEU A 38 4.73 5.28 -2.45
C LEU A 38 4.48 4.01 -3.26
N ASN A 39 4.06 4.11 -4.52
CA ASN A 39 3.83 2.96 -5.39
C ASN A 39 5.13 2.23 -5.78
N GLU A 40 6.26 2.93 -5.70
CA GLU A 40 7.60 2.39 -5.95
C GLU A 40 8.22 1.69 -4.73
N ALA A 41 7.54 1.70 -3.57
CA ALA A 41 8.10 1.09 -2.36
C ALA A 41 8.30 -0.42 -2.53
N GLU A 42 9.51 -0.89 -2.24
CA GLU A 42 9.91 -2.30 -2.35
C GLU A 42 9.40 -3.16 -1.19
N ASN A 43 9.24 -2.55 -0.01
CA ASN A 43 8.83 -3.22 1.21
C ASN A 43 7.93 -2.32 2.07
N ILE A 44 7.30 -2.95 3.06
CA ILE A 44 6.36 -2.30 3.98
C ILE A 44 7.01 -1.17 4.79
N ASP A 45 8.22 -1.36 5.32
CA ASP A 45 8.90 -0.36 6.14
C ASP A 45 9.17 0.93 5.35
N THR A 46 9.61 0.76 4.11
CA THR A 46 9.84 1.88 3.17
C THR A 46 8.53 2.59 2.85
N PHE A 47 7.46 1.83 2.64
CA PHE A 47 6.13 2.41 2.41
C PHE A 47 5.64 3.23 3.61
N LEU A 48 5.68 2.66 4.81
CA LEU A 48 5.24 3.32 6.04
C LEU A 48 6.09 4.56 6.35
N SER A 49 7.41 4.48 6.15
CA SER A 49 8.32 5.61 6.31
C SER A 49 7.98 6.75 5.35
N LYS A 50 7.82 6.47 4.05
CA LYS A 50 7.40 7.47 3.06
C LYS A 50 6.02 8.06 3.37
N CYS A 51 5.10 7.25 3.90
CA CYS A 51 3.78 7.71 4.29
C CYS A 51 3.85 8.71 5.46
N LYS A 52 4.66 8.41 6.49
CA LYS A 52 4.95 9.33 7.60
C LYS A 52 5.61 10.62 7.11
N GLU A 53 6.56 10.53 6.17
CA GLU A 53 7.19 11.71 5.57
C GLU A 53 6.19 12.61 4.83
N LEU A 54 5.24 12.03 4.09
CA LEU A 54 4.18 12.78 3.43
C LEU A 54 3.29 13.49 4.46
N GLY A 55 2.83 12.78 5.50
CA GLY A 55 2.06 13.36 6.59
C GLY A 55 2.76 14.53 7.27
N ASN A 56 4.04 14.35 7.59
CA ASN A 56 4.88 15.41 8.18
C ASN A 56 5.03 16.61 7.25
N TYR A 57 5.33 16.39 5.97
CA TYR A 57 5.40 17.45 4.97
C TYR A 57 4.12 18.29 4.94
N LEU A 58 2.96 17.64 4.83
CA LEU A 58 1.67 18.31 4.79
C LEU A 58 1.39 19.08 6.08
N ASN A 59 1.69 18.48 7.24
CA ASN A 59 1.51 19.11 8.56
C ASN A 59 2.39 20.35 8.75
N THR A 60 3.65 20.32 8.29
CA THR A 60 4.53 21.49 8.32
C THR A 60 3.95 22.64 7.49
N TYR A 61 3.52 22.37 6.25
CA TYR A 61 2.97 23.41 5.37
C TYR A 61 1.67 24.01 5.91
N ARG A 62 0.74 23.17 6.39
CA ARG A 62 -0.49 23.65 7.04
C ARG A 62 -0.21 24.54 8.26
N ASN A 63 0.78 24.17 9.06
CA ASN A 63 1.11 24.89 10.29
C ASN A 63 1.85 26.21 10.03
N ASP A 64 2.73 26.24 9.03
CA ASP A 64 3.56 27.42 8.72
C ASP A 64 2.84 28.41 7.80
N CYS A 65 1.95 27.94 6.94
CA CYS A 65 1.29 28.73 5.89
C CYS A 65 -0.19 29.01 6.19
N GLN A 66 -0.55 29.16 7.47
CA GLN A 66 -1.95 29.19 7.94
C GLN A 66 -2.87 30.17 7.22
N LYS A 67 -2.35 31.29 6.71
CA LYS A 67 -3.16 32.28 5.95
C LYS A 67 -3.85 31.61 4.75
N CYS A 68 -3.10 30.84 3.97
CA CYS A 68 -3.61 30.11 2.80
C CYS A 68 -4.49 28.88 3.15
N TYR A 69 -4.65 28.56 4.45
CA TYR A 69 -5.45 27.42 4.92
C TYR A 69 -6.67 27.83 5.74
N LYS A 70 -6.71 29.05 6.29
CA LYS A 70 -7.73 29.50 7.26
C LYS A 70 -8.58 30.67 6.76
N ASP A 71 -8.12 31.43 5.77
CA ASP A 71 -8.88 32.56 5.24
C ASP A 71 -10.02 32.04 4.34
N ARG A 72 -11.26 32.35 4.73
CA ARG A 72 -12.48 31.95 4.00
C ARG A 72 -12.64 32.66 2.65
N ASP A 73 -11.87 33.72 2.41
CA ASP A 73 -11.87 34.49 1.16
C ASP A 73 -10.96 33.85 0.09
N ILE A 74 -10.41 32.66 0.34
CA ILE A 74 -9.69 31.88 -0.65
C ILE A 74 -10.70 31.25 -1.61
N LEU A 75 -10.48 31.47 -2.92
CA LEU A 75 -11.27 30.84 -3.97
C LEU A 75 -11.35 29.33 -3.72
N GLU A 76 -12.53 28.71 -3.83
CA GLU A 76 -12.70 27.26 -3.64
C GLU A 76 -11.71 26.42 -4.47
N SER A 77 -11.28 26.96 -5.64
CA SER A 77 -10.26 26.35 -6.50
C SER A 77 -8.85 26.27 -5.90
N LEU A 78 -8.60 26.97 -4.79
CA LEU A 78 -7.33 26.99 -4.05
C LEU A 78 -7.45 26.32 -2.67
N ASP A 79 -8.51 25.52 -2.45
CA ASP A 79 -8.65 24.75 -1.21
C ASP A 79 -7.61 23.60 -1.17
N ILE A 80 -6.50 23.88 -0.47
CA ILE A 80 -5.40 22.94 -0.28
C ILE A 80 -5.85 21.72 0.53
N GLU A 81 -6.68 21.89 1.57
CA GLU A 81 -7.09 20.76 2.43
C GLU A 81 -7.97 19.79 1.67
N ASN A 82 -8.93 20.30 0.90
CA ASN A 82 -9.78 19.46 0.07
C ASN A 82 -8.97 18.73 -1.00
N SER A 83 -8.10 19.45 -1.72
CA SER A 83 -7.28 18.88 -2.79
C SER A 83 -6.28 17.83 -2.29
N VAL A 84 -5.64 18.07 -1.13
CA VAL A 84 -4.80 17.09 -0.45
C VAL A 84 -5.63 15.90 0.03
N GLY A 85 -6.82 16.13 0.57
CA GLY A 85 -7.75 15.05 0.97
C GLY A 85 -8.02 14.08 -0.18
N VAL A 86 -8.41 14.61 -1.34
CA VAL A 86 -8.63 13.81 -2.56
C VAL A 86 -7.39 13.03 -2.98
N LEU A 87 -6.19 13.63 -2.88
CA LEU A 87 -4.94 12.94 -3.20
C LEU A 87 -4.67 11.77 -2.24
N LEU A 88 -4.85 11.97 -0.93
CA LEU A 88 -4.58 10.94 0.08
C LEU A 88 -5.62 9.80 0.07
N GLU A 89 -6.82 10.05 -0.46
CA GLU A 89 -7.83 9.01 -0.67
C GLU A 89 -7.47 8.04 -1.81
N LYS A 90 -6.57 8.44 -2.73
CA LYS A 90 -6.12 7.58 -3.82
C LYS A 90 -5.47 6.32 -3.25
N ALA A 91 -5.91 5.18 -3.75
CA ALA A 91 -5.31 3.90 -3.42
C ALA A 91 -3.89 3.84 -4.00
N THR A 92 -2.93 3.46 -3.16
CA THR A 92 -1.56 3.11 -3.57
C THR A 92 -1.39 1.60 -3.62
N LYS A 93 -0.19 1.13 -3.98
CA LYS A 93 0.19 -0.29 -3.99
C LYS A 93 -0.21 -1.04 -2.70
N TYR A 94 -0.07 -0.42 -1.52
CA TYR A 94 -0.36 -1.08 -0.24
C TYR A 94 -1.53 -0.44 0.53
N GLY A 95 -2.44 0.24 -0.17
CA GLY A 95 -3.62 0.86 0.44
C GLY A 95 -3.52 2.39 0.51
N ARG A 96 -4.30 3.01 1.38
CA ARG A 96 -4.28 4.48 1.56
C ARG A 96 -3.12 4.89 2.47
N CYS A 97 -2.63 6.11 2.28
CA CYS A 97 -1.68 6.74 3.18
C CYS A 97 -2.38 7.93 3.85
N PRO A 98 -3.00 7.74 5.03
CA PRO A 98 -3.65 8.84 5.72
C PRO A 98 -2.61 9.85 6.21
N ARG A 99 -3.00 11.14 6.20
CA ARG A 99 -2.13 12.24 6.63
C ARG A 99 -1.56 12.04 8.03
N ASN A 100 -2.41 11.56 8.94
CA ASN A 100 -2.04 11.24 10.31
C ASN A 100 -2.13 9.72 10.46
N LEU A 101 -1.00 9.06 10.23
CA LEU A 101 -0.92 7.61 10.29
C LEU A 101 -1.05 7.12 11.74
N THR A 102 -2.09 6.34 12.02
CA THR A 102 -2.31 5.69 13.32
C THR A 102 -1.79 4.25 13.32
N SER A 103 -1.71 3.62 14.49
CA SER A 103 -1.34 2.21 14.60
C SER A 103 -2.31 1.26 13.89
N ASP A 104 -3.58 1.66 13.76
CA ASP A 104 -4.57 0.82 13.08
C ASP A 104 -4.45 0.96 11.56
N ASP A 105 -4.08 2.15 11.07
CA ASP A 105 -3.69 2.35 9.67
C ASP A 105 -2.44 1.54 9.31
N GLU A 106 -1.42 1.51 10.19
CA GLU A 106 -0.22 0.70 9.98
C GLU A 106 -0.57 -0.80 9.83
N LYS A 107 -1.40 -1.33 10.73
CA LYS A 107 -1.87 -2.73 10.65
C LYS A 107 -2.66 -3.00 9.37
N LEU A 108 -3.45 -2.04 8.89
CA LEU A 108 -4.19 -2.13 7.63
C LEU A 108 -3.25 -2.25 6.45
N ILE A 109 -2.24 -1.38 6.39
CA ILE A 109 -1.24 -1.36 5.32
C ILE A 109 -0.40 -2.65 5.36
N GLU A 110 0.02 -3.11 6.55
CA GLU A 110 0.75 -4.38 6.73
C GLU A 110 -0.06 -5.57 6.21
N LEU A 111 -1.35 -5.63 6.54
CA LEU A 111 -2.22 -6.69 6.07
C LEU A 111 -2.36 -6.64 4.54
N GLN A 112 -2.56 -5.45 3.98
CA GLN A 112 -2.66 -5.24 2.53
C GLN A 112 -1.37 -5.67 1.82
N TYR A 113 -0.22 -5.32 2.38
CA TYR A 113 1.09 -5.74 1.89
C TYR A 113 1.19 -7.26 1.86
N ARG A 114 0.80 -7.94 2.94
CA ARG A 114 0.90 -9.41 3.02
C ARG A 114 -0.04 -10.10 2.04
N ILE A 115 -1.25 -9.58 1.84
CA ILE A 115 -2.18 -10.07 0.82
C ILE A 115 -1.55 -9.93 -0.57
N ASN A 116 -1.06 -8.73 -0.93
CA ASN A 116 -0.45 -8.52 -2.25
C ASN A 116 0.76 -9.42 -2.48
N ASN A 117 1.64 -9.55 -1.49
CA ASN A 117 2.81 -10.42 -1.56
C ASN A 117 2.42 -11.90 -1.74
N LEU A 118 1.36 -12.35 -1.06
CA LEU A 118 0.82 -13.70 -1.28
C LEU A 118 0.37 -13.89 -2.73
N CYS A 119 -0.44 -12.96 -3.24
CA CYS A 119 -1.03 -13.07 -4.56
C CYS A 119 0.04 -13.04 -5.66
N GLU A 120 0.99 -12.12 -5.57
CA GLU A 120 2.14 -12.03 -6.50
C GLU A 120 3.00 -13.30 -6.45
N LYS A 121 3.33 -13.78 -5.25
CA LYS A 121 4.17 -14.97 -5.07
C LYS A 121 3.44 -16.23 -5.56
N LYS A 122 2.14 -16.37 -5.27
CA LYS A 122 1.30 -17.46 -5.77
C LYS A 122 1.29 -17.46 -7.30
N HIS A 123 1.02 -16.31 -7.93
CA HIS A 123 1.01 -16.17 -9.38
C HIS A 123 2.36 -16.56 -10.00
N ARG A 124 3.47 -16.06 -9.43
CA ARG A 124 4.83 -16.38 -9.89
C ARG A 124 5.14 -17.88 -9.79
N LEU A 125 4.86 -18.50 -8.64
CA LEU A 125 5.11 -19.93 -8.43
C LEU A 125 4.24 -20.79 -9.35
N LYS A 126 2.96 -20.44 -9.52
CA LYS A 126 2.05 -21.10 -10.47
C LYS A 126 2.63 -21.06 -11.89
N LYS A 127 3.05 -19.88 -12.37
CA LYS A 127 3.64 -19.73 -13.71
C LYS A 127 4.91 -20.58 -13.88
N GLN A 128 5.76 -20.66 -12.86
CA GLN A 128 6.96 -21.50 -12.88
C GLN A 128 6.64 -22.99 -12.96
N ILE A 129 5.63 -23.45 -12.21
CA ILE A 129 5.18 -24.86 -12.22
C ILE A 129 4.54 -25.20 -13.56
N THR A 130 3.61 -24.37 -14.06
CA THR A 130 2.95 -24.56 -15.35
C THR A 130 3.97 -24.61 -16.49
N SER A 131 4.93 -23.68 -16.53
CA SER A 131 5.97 -23.65 -17.56
C SER A 131 6.84 -24.92 -17.55
N LEU A 132 7.18 -25.45 -16.37
CA LEU A 132 7.90 -26.72 -16.26
C LEU A 132 7.05 -27.91 -16.73
N GLY A 133 5.77 -27.94 -16.39
CA GLY A 133 4.84 -28.99 -16.82
C GLY A 133 4.63 -29.02 -18.34
N GLU A 134 4.42 -27.84 -18.94
CA GLU A 134 4.23 -27.68 -20.39
C GLU A 134 5.45 -28.11 -21.21
N GLN A 135 6.66 -27.84 -20.72
CA GLN A 135 7.91 -28.30 -21.36
C GLN A 135 7.97 -29.83 -21.48
N CYS A 136 7.25 -30.56 -20.62
CA CYS A 136 7.39 -32.01 -20.49
C CYS A 136 6.22 -32.81 -21.04
N LYS A 137 5.15 -32.15 -21.54
CA LYS A 137 4.01 -32.73 -22.30
C LYS A 137 3.21 -33.85 -21.62
N THR A 138 3.54 -34.31 -20.40
CA THR A 138 2.76 -35.31 -19.65
C THR A 138 2.64 -34.94 -18.16
N ASN A 139 1.43 -35.10 -17.59
CA ASN A 139 1.18 -34.85 -16.16
C ASN A 139 1.94 -35.80 -15.22
N SER A 140 2.35 -36.98 -15.70
CA SER A 140 3.15 -37.93 -14.90
C SER A 140 4.59 -37.48 -14.68
N TRP A 141 5.15 -36.67 -15.60
CA TRP A 141 6.55 -36.27 -15.53
C TRP A 141 6.89 -35.48 -14.26
N CYS A 142 5.99 -34.59 -13.83
CA CYS A 142 6.26 -33.78 -12.63
C CYS A 142 6.37 -34.62 -11.35
N LYS A 143 5.73 -35.80 -11.31
CA LYS A 143 5.83 -36.74 -10.18
C LYS A 143 7.19 -37.42 -10.10
N GLU A 144 7.84 -37.62 -11.25
CA GLU A 144 9.11 -38.33 -11.39
C GLU A 144 10.32 -37.38 -11.45
N ASN A 145 10.11 -36.12 -11.89
CA ASN A 145 11.15 -35.10 -11.92
C ASN A 145 11.37 -34.48 -10.54
N SER A 146 12.59 -34.63 -10.01
CA SER A 146 12.97 -34.11 -8.69
C SER A 146 12.81 -32.60 -8.56
N THR A 147 13.14 -31.82 -9.60
CA THR A 147 12.98 -30.36 -9.59
C THR A 147 11.51 -29.95 -9.57
N CYS A 148 10.67 -30.59 -10.37
CA CYS A 148 9.23 -30.32 -10.42
C CYS A 148 8.57 -30.69 -9.08
N LYS A 149 8.88 -31.88 -8.54
CA LYS A 149 8.43 -32.33 -7.22
C LYS A 149 8.82 -31.35 -6.11
N GLN A 150 10.08 -30.91 -6.08
CA GLN A 150 10.55 -29.94 -5.07
C GLN A 150 9.81 -28.61 -5.16
N ARG A 151 9.55 -28.10 -6.38
CA ARG A 151 8.78 -26.86 -6.58
C ARG A 151 7.31 -27.01 -6.22
N CYS A 152 6.68 -28.15 -6.54
CA CYS A 152 5.33 -28.46 -6.09
C CYS A 152 5.25 -28.50 -4.56
N SER A 153 6.16 -29.21 -3.89
CA SER A 153 6.20 -29.25 -2.42
C SER A 153 6.40 -27.87 -1.81
N ALA A 154 7.30 -27.04 -2.37
CA ALA A 154 7.51 -25.67 -1.92
C ALA A 154 6.26 -24.80 -2.10
N TYR A 155 5.54 -24.94 -3.21
CA TYR A 155 4.31 -24.22 -3.48
C TYR A 155 3.17 -24.64 -2.56
N LEU A 156 2.96 -25.94 -2.34
CA LEU A 156 1.94 -26.46 -1.43
C LEU A 156 2.23 -26.06 0.02
N ASN A 157 3.49 -26.17 0.47
CA ASN A 157 3.88 -25.72 1.81
C ASN A 157 3.65 -24.22 1.98
N PHE A 158 3.98 -23.41 0.95
CA PHE A 158 3.68 -21.98 0.95
C PHE A 158 2.19 -21.71 1.09
N LEU A 159 1.34 -22.35 0.28
CA LEU A 159 -0.12 -22.18 0.35
C LEU A 159 -0.68 -22.57 1.71
N ASN A 160 -0.28 -23.71 2.27
CA ASN A 160 -0.74 -24.18 3.57
C ASN A 160 -0.32 -23.24 4.70
N ASN A 161 0.94 -22.81 4.71
CA ASN A 161 1.45 -21.90 5.75
C ASN A 161 0.72 -20.55 5.73
N GLU A 162 0.47 -19.98 4.55
CA GLU A 162 -0.28 -18.74 4.45
C GLU A 162 -1.76 -18.94 4.77
N GLN A 163 -2.37 -20.07 4.35
CA GLN A 163 -3.76 -20.38 4.70
C GLN A 163 -3.95 -20.40 6.22
N SER A 164 -3.07 -21.07 6.96
CA SER A 164 -3.11 -21.09 8.43
C SER A 164 -3.05 -19.67 8.99
N TYR A 165 -2.12 -18.83 8.53
CA TYR A 165 -2.02 -17.45 8.98
C TYR A 165 -3.29 -16.63 8.71
N PHE A 166 -3.81 -16.65 7.48
CA PHE A 166 -4.98 -15.86 7.12
C PHE A 166 -6.27 -16.39 7.77
N LEU A 167 -6.35 -17.69 8.05
CA LEU A 167 -7.47 -18.29 8.78
C LEU A 167 -7.48 -17.82 10.24
N GLU A 168 -6.33 -17.81 10.92
CA GLU A 168 -6.18 -17.26 12.28
C GLU A 168 -6.58 -15.78 12.35
N HIS A 169 -6.35 -15.02 11.27
CA HIS A 169 -6.61 -13.58 11.20
C HIS A 169 -7.92 -13.22 10.49
N LYS A 170 -8.73 -14.20 10.06
CA LYS A 170 -9.90 -14.01 9.18
C LYS A 170 -10.90 -12.99 9.71
N LYS A 171 -11.21 -13.04 11.01
CA LYS A 171 -12.14 -12.09 11.64
C LYS A 171 -11.65 -10.65 11.51
N LYS A 172 -10.37 -10.41 11.82
CA LYS A 172 -9.75 -9.10 11.71
C LYS A 172 -9.74 -8.62 10.25
N ILE A 173 -9.45 -9.51 9.30
CA ILE A 173 -9.48 -9.18 7.86
C ILE A 173 -10.89 -8.72 7.43
N LEU A 174 -11.95 -9.40 7.90
CA LEU A 174 -13.34 -9.04 7.61
C LEU A 174 -13.74 -7.72 8.25
N GLU A 175 -13.38 -7.49 9.52
CA GLU A 175 -13.59 -6.21 10.20
C GLU A 175 -12.92 -5.07 9.43
N LEU A 176 -11.68 -5.27 8.98
CA LEU A 176 -10.93 -4.27 8.22
C LEU A 176 -11.55 -3.98 6.84
N LYS A 177 -12.03 -5.01 6.12
CA LYS A 177 -12.79 -4.83 4.86
C LYS A 177 -14.05 -3.98 5.05
N SER A 178 -14.70 -4.07 6.21
CA SER A 178 -15.90 -3.29 6.53
C SER A 178 -15.61 -1.83 6.89
N LEU A 179 -14.44 -1.56 7.49
CA LEU A 179 -14.03 -0.23 7.95
C LEU A 179 -13.43 0.64 6.84
N SER A 180 -12.79 0.03 5.85
CA SER A 180 -12.17 0.72 4.72
C SER A 180 -12.77 0.24 3.40
N PRO A 181 -13.89 0.82 2.94
CA PRO A 181 -14.50 0.50 1.65
C PRO A 181 -13.66 0.93 0.43
N SER A 182 -12.42 1.42 0.63
CA SER A 182 -11.46 1.54 -0.47
C SER A 182 -11.34 0.19 -1.15
N LYS A 183 -11.93 0.09 -2.34
CA LYS A 183 -11.88 -1.07 -3.24
C LYS A 183 -10.44 -1.50 -3.37
N ILE A 184 -10.04 -2.49 -2.58
CA ILE A 184 -8.77 -3.15 -2.74
C ILE A 184 -8.88 -3.88 -4.07
N SER A 185 -8.33 -3.30 -5.13
CA SER A 185 -8.17 -3.96 -6.41
C SER A 185 -7.05 -4.99 -6.26
N LEU A 186 -7.38 -6.16 -5.72
CA LEU A 186 -6.44 -7.27 -5.68
C LEU A 186 -6.25 -7.81 -7.10
N PRO A 187 -5.00 -8.11 -7.52
CA PRO A 187 -4.77 -8.88 -8.73
C PRO A 187 -5.54 -10.21 -8.67
N ASP A 188 -6.16 -10.61 -9.79
CA ASP A 188 -6.80 -11.92 -9.98
C ASP A 188 -7.89 -12.32 -8.96
N ASN A 189 -8.64 -11.36 -8.37
CA ASN A 189 -9.66 -11.66 -7.34
C ASN A 189 -9.12 -12.52 -6.18
N CYS A 190 -7.87 -12.26 -5.76
CA CYS A 190 -7.19 -13.01 -4.72
C CYS A 190 -7.75 -12.73 -3.31
N ASP A 191 -8.96 -13.22 -3.03
CA ASP A 191 -9.60 -13.02 -1.73
C ASP A 191 -9.06 -14.04 -0.70
N VAL A 192 -8.16 -13.60 0.18
CA VAL A 192 -7.60 -14.43 1.27
C VAL A 192 -8.62 -14.87 2.33
N THR A 193 -9.86 -14.38 2.26
CA THR A 193 -10.96 -14.86 3.12
C THR A 193 -11.71 -16.07 2.52
N ASP A 194 -11.49 -16.34 1.23
CA ASP A 194 -12.00 -17.48 0.50
C ASP A 194 -10.96 -18.61 0.45
N ASP A 195 -11.37 -19.81 0.87
CA ASP A 195 -10.52 -21.00 0.84
C ASP A 195 -10.08 -21.37 -0.59
N VAL A 196 -10.84 -20.96 -1.62
CA VAL A 196 -10.46 -21.13 -3.03
C VAL A 196 -9.12 -20.45 -3.34
N THR A 197 -8.77 -19.37 -2.65
CA THR A 197 -7.47 -18.70 -2.81
C THR A 197 -6.30 -19.59 -2.41
N PHE A 198 -6.50 -20.59 -1.56
CA PHE A 198 -5.45 -21.50 -1.13
C PHE A 198 -5.49 -22.85 -1.85
N LYS A 199 -6.46 -23.06 -2.75
CA LYS A 199 -6.52 -24.28 -3.57
C LYS A 199 -5.43 -24.28 -4.63
N ASN A 200 -4.79 -25.43 -4.76
CA ASN A 200 -3.85 -25.69 -5.85
C ASN A 200 -4.62 -26.02 -7.14
N ASN A 201 -4.55 -25.09 -8.09
CA ASN A 201 -5.19 -25.23 -9.41
C ASN A 201 -4.12 -25.26 -10.53
N THR A 202 -2.94 -25.82 -10.25
CA THR A 202 -1.85 -25.90 -11.24
C THR A 202 -2.05 -27.05 -12.22
N GLY A 203 -2.69 -28.14 -11.81
CA GLY A 203 -2.90 -29.34 -12.66
C GLY A 203 -1.66 -30.23 -12.82
N TYR A 204 -0.51 -29.80 -12.29
CA TYR A 204 0.77 -30.51 -12.30
C TYR A 204 1.20 -30.94 -10.90
N CYS A 205 0.81 -30.12 -9.92
CA CYS A 205 0.67 -30.47 -8.53
C CYS A 205 -0.85 -30.62 -8.28
#